data_AF-A0A7G3BWR6-F1
#
_entry.id   AF-A0A7G3BWR6-F1
#
_cell.length_a   1.000
_cell.length_b   1.000
_cell.length_c   1.000
_cell.angle_alpha   90.00
_cell.angle_beta   90.00
_cell.angle_gamma   90.00
#
_symmetry.space_group_name_H-M   'P 1'
#
loop_
_entity.id
_entity.type
_entity.pdbx_description
1 polymer ?
#
loop_
_entity_poly.entity_id
_entity_poly.type
_entity_poly.pdbx_seq_one_letter_code
_entity_poly.pdbx_strand_id
1 'polypeptide(L)'
;MKYHREEELKSRLNNFFITQFSLPEDDYYSRLDSDKIISLKMALSDINNLLTMKITISFVNWISKKFHLSQESKQKITDEILSTKPSTNGYDLVSNEIIKLIAEVKCNIPINGGTKYGSAQRNGITKDLNNLLYGKTKSKFNTTEYFKFMVFLENQSVRVANQHYINLSKELKDNLIIVDETTSFDRKDCIYLIYINF
;
A
#
# COMPACT_ATOMS: atom_id res chain seq x y z
N MET A 1 -38.94 -8.95 -10.55
CA MET A 1 -38.35 -9.94 -9.61
C MET A 1 -37.90 -9.17 -8.37
N LYS A 2 -38.26 -9.59 -7.15
CA LYS A 2 -37.90 -8.89 -5.91
C LYS A 2 -36.42 -9.14 -5.61
N TYR A 3 -35.68 -8.09 -5.29
CA TYR A 3 -34.27 -8.19 -4.92
C TYR A 3 -34.07 -9.13 -3.71
N HIS A 4 -33.17 -10.11 -3.83
CA HIS A 4 -32.82 -11.04 -2.75
C HIS A 4 -31.32 -10.90 -2.43
N ARG A 5 -31.03 -10.19 -1.34
CA ARG A 5 -29.65 -9.81 -0.96
C ARG A 5 -28.74 -11.01 -0.77
N GLU A 6 -29.24 -12.09 -0.17
CA GLU A 6 -28.45 -13.29 0.09
C GLU A 6 -28.03 -14.00 -1.19
N GLU A 7 -28.92 -14.09 -2.18
CA GLU A 7 -28.62 -14.72 -3.48
C GLU A 7 -27.58 -13.90 -4.26
N GLU A 8 -27.63 -12.57 -4.17
CA GLU A 8 -26.60 -11.72 -4.77
C GLU A 8 -25.23 -11.97 -4.12
N LEU A 9 -25.17 -12.01 -2.79
CA LEU A 9 -23.92 -12.24 -2.05
C LEU A 9 -23.36 -13.64 -2.32
N LYS A 10 -24.23 -14.65 -2.34
CA LYS A 10 -23.91 -16.03 -2.72
C LYS A 10 -23.30 -16.09 -4.12
N SER A 11 -23.97 -15.51 -5.11
CA SER A 11 -23.51 -15.48 -6.49
C SER A 11 -22.13 -14.81 -6.61
N ARG A 12 -21.94 -13.67 -5.95
CA ARG A 12 -20.66 -12.93 -5.96
C ARG A 12 -19.52 -13.73 -5.33
N LEU A 13 -19.75 -14.39 -4.20
CA LEU A 13 -18.72 -15.19 -3.53
C LEU A 13 -18.36 -16.44 -4.33
N ASN A 14 -19.34 -17.18 -4.84
CA ASN A 14 -19.09 -18.35 -5.68
C ASN A 14 -18.31 -17.95 -6.94
N ASN A 15 -18.74 -16.89 -7.63
CA ASN A 15 -18.04 -16.38 -8.81
C ASN A 15 -16.60 -15.96 -8.50
N PHE A 16 -16.35 -15.34 -7.34
CA PHE A 16 -14.99 -15.01 -6.92
C PHE A 16 -14.13 -16.27 -6.76
N PHE A 17 -14.62 -17.30 -6.05
CA PHE A 17 -13.87 -18.54 -5.86
C PHE A 17 -13.60 -19.28 -7.18
N ILE A 18 -14.60 -19.39 -8.03
CA ILE A 18 -14.49 -20.04 -9.35
C ILE A 18 -13.47 -19.29 -10.21
N THR A 19 -13.63 -17.98 -10.38
CA THR A 19 -12.81 -17.21 -11.34
C THR A 19 -11.40 -16.93 -10.85
N GLN A 20 -11.22 -16.58 -9.56
CA GLN A 20 -9.91 -16.16 -9.04
C GLN A 20 -9.04 -17.35 -8.63
N PHE A 21 -9.63 -18.48 -8.27
CA PHE A 21 -8.89 -19.70 -7.89
C PHE A 21 -9.01 -20.81 -8.95
N SER A 22 -9.66 -20.55 -10.09
CA SER A 22 -9.90 -21.54 -11.15
C SER A 22 -10.54 -22.83 -10.62
N LEU A 23 -11.46 -22.68 -9.68
CA LEU A 23 -12.17 -23.82 -9.09
C LEU A 23 -13.36 -24.24 -9.96
N PRO A 24 -13.80 -25.51 -9.90
CA PRO A 24 -15.01 -25.95 -10.59
C PRO A 24 -16.24 -25.13 -10.23
N GLU A 25 -17.23 -25.05 -11.12
CA GLU A 25 -18.50 -24.42 -10.78
C GLU A 25 -19.20 -25.19 -9.65
N ASP A 26 -19.40 -24.53 -8.52
CA ASP A 26 -19.90 -25.16 -7.30
C ASP A 26 -20.47 -24.12 -6.31
N ASP A 27 -21.19 -24.59 -5.30
CA ASP A 27 -21.75 -23.77 -4.23
C ASP A 27 -20.81 -23.69 -3.02
N TYR A 28 -19.76 -22.88 -3.14
CA TYR A 28 -18.81 -22.62 -2.07
C TYR A 28 -19.43 -21.85 -0.90
N TYR A 29 -20.36 -20.93 -1.17
CA TYR A 29 -21.06 -20.14 -0.17
C TYR A 29 -21.75 -21.02 0.86
N SER A 30 -22.47 -22.06 0.42
CA SER A 30 -23.17 -22.98 1.32
C SER A 30 -22.23 -23.83 2.20
N ARG A 31 -20.92 -23.83 1.92
CA ARG A 31 -19.89 -24.49 2.72
C ARG A 31 -19.28 -23.59 3.80
N LEU A 32 -19.56 -22.28 3.75
CA LEU A 32 -19.05 -21.28 4.68
C LEU A 32 -19.98 -21.15 5.90
N ASP A 33 -19.73 -22.00 6.91
CA ASP A 33 -20.28 -21.78 8.25
C ASP A 33 -19.69 -20.51 8.90
N SER A 34 -20.23 -20.15 10.07
CA SER A 34 -19.83 -18.94 10.80
C SER A 34 -18.33 -18.87 11.05
N ASP A 35 -17.71 -19.99 11.40
CA ASP A 35 -16.30 -20.05 11.77
C ASP A 35 -15.43 -19.81 10.53
N LYS A 36 -15.75 -20.42 9.39
CA LYS A 36 -15.06 -20.17 8.12
C LYS A 36 -15.21 -18.73 7.65
N ILE A 37 -16.37 -18.11 7.80
CA ILE A 37 -16.56 -16.68 7.46
C ILE A 37 -15.67 -15.79 8.34
N ILE A 38 -15.56 -16.09 9.63
CA ILE A 38 -14.68 -15.37 10.55
C ILE A 38 -13.21 -15.59 10.16
N SER A 39 -12.81 -16.82 9.83
CA SER A 39 -11.45 -17.12 9.37
C SER A 39 -11.10 -16.36 8.08
N LEU A 40 -12.03 -16.22 7.13
CA LEU A 40 -11.83 -15.40 5.92
C LEU A 40 -11.57 -13.92 6.26
N LYS A 41 -12.26 -13.37 7.27
CA LYS A 41 -11.98 -12.01 7.76
C LYS A 41 -10.61 -11.89 8.40
N MET A 42 -10.15 -12.91 9.12
CA MET A 42 -8.81 -12.92 9.70
C MET A 42 -7.74 -12.98 8.60
N ALA A 43 -7.93 -13.86 7.60
CA ALA A 43 -7.04 -13.99 6.45
C ALA A 43 -6.92 -12.70 5.63
N LEU A 44 -7.93 -11.83 5.61
CA LEU A 44 -7.85 -10.52 4.96
C LEU A 44 -6.72 -9.66 5.53
N SER A 45 -6.44 -9.75 6.84
CA SER A 45 -5.30 -9.05 7.45
C SER A 45 -3.97 -9.57 6.90
N ASP A 46 -3.84 -10.89 6.76
CA ASP A 46 -2.62 -11.51 6.24
C ASP A 46 -2.45 -11.20 4.74
N ILE A 47 -3.53 -11.19 3.96
CA ILE A 47 -3.52 -10.76 2.56
C ILE A 47 -3.03 -9.31 2.44
N ASN A 48 -3.50 -8.41 3.31
CA ASN A 48 -3.03 -7.02 3.32
C ASN A 48 -1.53 -6.93 3.63
N ASN A 49 -1.06 -7.69 4.63
CA ASN A 49 0.37 -7.73 4.98
C ASN A 49 1.22 -8.30 3.83
N LEU A 50 0.77 -9.37 3.19
CA LEU A 50 1.41 -9.97 2.03
C LEU A 50 1.51 -8.99 0.86
N LEU A 51 0.42 -8.26 0.60
CA LEU A 51 0.36 -7.27 -0.47
C LEU A 51 1.32 -6.11 -0.21
N THR A 52 1.33 -5.58 1.01
CA THR A 52 2.29 -4.54 1.43
C THR A 52 3.72 -5.04 1.26
N MET A 53 4.07 -6.23 1.75
CA MET A 53 5.42 -6.80 1.61
C MET A 53 5.84 -6.92 0.14
N LYS A 54 4.98 -7.44 -0.74
CA LYS A 54 5.27 -7.57 -2.18
C LYS A 54 5.50 -6.22 -2.85
N ILE A 55 4.71 -5.21 -2.48
CA ILE A 55 4.89 -3.84 -2.97
C ILE A 55 6.19 -3.24 -2.43
N THR A 56 6.53 -3.42 -1.15
CA THR A 56 7.79 -2.93 -0.58
C THR A 56 8.98 -3.53 -1.32
N ILE A 57 9.00 -4.84 -1.58
CA ILE A 57 10.07 -5.50 -2.36
C ILE A 57 10.15 -4.94 -3.79
N SER A 58 9.00 -4.72 -4.42
CA SER A 58 8.95 -4.15 -5.77
C SER A 58 9.42 -2.69 -5.79
N PHE A 59 9.15 -1.94 -4.73
CA PHE A 59 9.69 -0.60 -4.54
C PHE A 59 11.21 -0.64 -4.32
N VAL A 60 11.74 -1.60 -3.55
CA VAL A 60 13.19 -1.83 -3.42
C VAL A 60 13.83 -2.09 -4.78
N ASN A 61 13.24 -2.96 -5.60
CA ASN A 61 13.70 -3.19 -6.97
C ASN A 61 13.73 -1.91 -7.80
N TRP A 62 12.71 -1.06 -7.65
CA TRP A 62 12.61 0.21 -8.37
C TRP A 62 13.67 1.22 -7.91
N ILE A 63 13.83 1.45 -6.59
CA ILE A 63 14.87 2.36 -6.07
C ILE A 63 16.27 1.87 -6.39
N SER A 64 16.53 0.56 -6.35
CA SER A 64 17.85 0.01 -6.69
C SER A 64 18.24 0.35 -8.12
N LYS A 65 17.29 0.30 -9.06
CA LYS A 65 17.51 0.72 -10.43
C LYS A 65 17.68 2.24 -10.55
N LYS A 66 16.78 3.01 -9.93
CA LYS A 66 16.77 4.49 -10.04
C LYS A 66 18.02 5.13 -9.44
N PHE A 67 18.54 4.56 -8.37
CA PHE A 67 19.67 5.09 -7.61
C PHE A 67 20.96 4.27 -7.76
N HIS A 68 20.97 3.30 -8.68
CA HIS A 68 22.13 2.45 -8.97
C HIS A 68 22.72 1.78 -7.72
N LEU A 69 21.86 1.26 -6.84
CA LEU A 69 22.31 0.55 -5.64
C LEU A 69 23.04 -0.75 -6.04
N SER A 70 24.05 -1.11 -5.25
CA SER A 70 24.74 -2.40 -5.42
C SER A 70 23.78 -3.57 -5.16
N GLN A 71 24.09 -4.74 -5.72
CA GLN A 71 23.32 -5.96 -5.43
C GLN A 71 23.38 -6.33 -3.96
N GLU A 72 24.50 -6.07 -3.28
CA GLU A 72 24.66 -6.31 -1.85
C GLU A 72 23.70 -5.44 -1.02
N SER A 73 23.67 -4.12 -1.27
CA SER A 73 22.74 -3.22 -0.57
C SER A 73 21.28 -3.59 -0.85
N LYS A 74 20.96 -3.94 -2.10
CA LYS A 74 19.61 -4.41 -2.46
C LYS A 74 19.22 -5.68 -1.69
N GLN A 75 20.11 -6.66 -1.65
CA GLN A 75 19.87 -7.93 -0.97
C GLN A 75 19.67 -7.71 0.53
N LYS A 76 20.54 -6.92 1.16
CA LYS A 76 20.43 -6.57 2.58
C LYS A 76 19.09 -5.92 2.91
N ILE A 77 18.66 -4.92 2.14
CA ILE A 77 17.36 -4.27 2.34
C ILE A 77 16.21 -5.27 2.18
N THR A 78 16.31 -6.18 1.20
CA THR A 78 15.29 -7.21 0.97
C THR A 78 15.21 -8.19 2.14
N ASP A 79 16.34 -8.62 2.69
CA ASP A 79 16.42 -9.55 3.82
C ASP A 79 15.89 -8.90 5.12
N GLU A 80 16.15 -7.60 5.33
CA GLU A 80 15.57 -6.83 6.43
C GLU A 80 14.03 -6.77 6.35
N ILE A 81 13.47 -6.59 5.15
CA ILE A 81 12.01 -6.60 4.95
C ILE A 81 11.43 -7.99 5.27
N LEU A 82 12.05 -9.06 4.76
CA LEU A 82 11.58 -10.44 4.95
C LEU A 82 11.70 -10.92 6.40
N SER A 83 12.61 -10.35 7.18
CA SER A 83 12.80 -10.68 8.60
C SER A 83 11.98 -9.82 9.56
N THR A 84 11.37 -8.73 9.08
CA THR A 84 10.56 -7.82 9.90
C THR A 84 9.15 -8.37 10.12
N LYS A 85 8.71 -8.42 11.38
CA LYS A 85 7.34 -8.83 11.71
C LYS A 85 6.34 -7.79 11.19
N PRO A 86 5.17 -8.19 10.65
CA PRO A 86 4.15 -7.27 10.14
C PRO A 86 3.68 -6.20 11.13
N SER A 87 3.80 -6.45 12.44
CA SER A 87 3.37 -5.54 13.51
C SER A 87 4.48 -4.62 14.04
N THR A 88 5.64 -4.55 13.38
CA THR A 88 6.79 -3.78 13.88
C THR A 88 6.55 -2.28 13.72
N ASN A 89 6.83 -1.50 14.76
CA ASN A 89 6.74 -0.04 14.70
C ASN A 89 7.89 0.53 13.86
N GLY A 90 7.59 1.33 12.86
CA GLY A 90 8.61 1.93 11.98
C GLY A 90 8.00 2.37 10.67
N TYR A 91 8.82 2.89 9.76
CA TYR A 91 8.44 3.03 8.35
C TYR A 91 8.53 1.66 7.66
N ASP A 92 7.76 1.45 6.59
CA ASP A 92 7.81 0.20 5.82
C ASP A 92 9.18 -0.03 5.17
N LEU A 93 9.93 1.04 4.93
CA LEU A 93 11.33 1.00 4.54
C LEU A 93 12.10 2.14 5.19
N VAL A 94 13.28 1.82 5.73
CA VAL A 94 14.30 2.80 6.13
C VAL A 94 15.62 2.32 5.56
N SER A 95 16.31 3.17 4.79
CA SER A 95 17.68 2.91 4.38
C SER A 95 18.56 4.06 4.84
N ASN A 96 19.65 3.72 5.53
CA ASN A 96 20.67 4.66 6.03
C ASN A 96 21.99 4.52 5.28
N GLU A 97 22.04 3.71 4.23
CA GLU A 97 23.27 3.41 3.49
C GLU A 97 23.58 4.51 2.45
N ILE A 98 23.97 4.12 1.23
CA ILE A 98 24.39 5.00 0.13
C ILE A 98 23.39 6.15 -0.10
N ILE A 99 22.10 5.92 0.18
CA ILE A 99 21.05 6.94 0.15
C ILE A 99 20.17 6.83 1.38
N LYS A 100 19.99 7.97 2.06
CA LYS A 100 19.02 8.12 3.14
C LYS A 100 17.62 8.24 2.57
N LEU A 101 16.79 7.22 2.75
CA LEU A 101 15.40 7.25 2.36
C LEU A 101 14.50 6.56 3.38
N ILE A 102 13.25 7.01 3.42
CA ILE A 102 12.16 6.41 4.18
C ILE A 102 10.94 6.27 3.27
N ALA A 103 10.17 5.19 3.47
CA ALA A 103 8.94 4.99 2.73
C ALA A 103 7.80 4.43 3.58
N GLU A 104 6.59 4.88 3.24
CA GLU A 104 5.33 4.27 3.66
C GLU A 104 4.64 3.65 2.45
N VAL A 105 4.14 2.44 2.60
CA VAL A 105 3.51 1.64 1.56
C VAL A 105 2.03 1.47 1.88
N LYS A 106 1.16 1.89 0.94
CA LYS A 106 -0.28 1.76 1.06
C LYS A 106 -0.88 0.96 -0.08
N CYS A 107 -1.54 -0.12 0.32
CA CYS A 107 -2.27 -1.01 -0.58
C CYS A 107 -3.79 -0.82 -0.47
N ASN A 108 -4.25 0.32 0.07
CA ASN A 108 -5.67 0.60 0.25
C ASN A 108 -6.38 0.71 -1.11
N ILE A 109 -7.20 -0.28 -1.44
CA ILE A 109 -8.19 -0.17 -2.51
C ILE A 109 -9.38 0.66 -2.01
N PRO A 110 -9.88 1.65 -2.77
CA PRO A 110 -11.10 2.37 -2.40
C PRO A 110 -12.26 1.42 -2.13
N ILE A 111 -12.99 1.67 -1.05
CA ILE A 111 -14.13 0.84 -0.64
C ILE A 111 -15.19 0.75 -1.72
N ASN A 112 -15.85 -0.41 -1.79
CA ASN A 112 -16.97 -0.72 -2.71
C ASN A 112 -16.62 -0.63 -4.21
N GLY A 113 -15.35 -0.77 -4.58
CA GLY A 113 -14.93 -0.63 -5.98
C GLY A 113 -15.12 0.79 -6.52
N GLY A 114 -15.24 1.78 -5.62
CA GLY A 114 -15.40 3.18 -5.97
C GLY A 114 -14.08 3.84 -6.36
N THR A 115 -14.11 5.16 -6.49
CA THR A 115 -12.96 6.00 -6.84
C THR A 115 -12.61 7.00 -5.74
N LYS A 116 -13.10 6.77 -4.51
CA LYS A 116 -12.92 7.67 -3.37
C LYS A 116 -12.60 6.90 -2.10
N TYR A 117 -11.65 7.42 -1.34
CA TYR A 117 -11.34 6.89 -0.02
C TYR A 117 -12.41 7.23 1.01
N GLY A 118 -12.76 6.23 1.82
CA GLY A 118 -13.54 6.44 3.04
C GLY A 118 -12.76 7.23 4.09
N SER A 119 -13.46 7.74 5.11
CA SER A 119 -12.86 8.58 6.16
C SER A 119 -11.64 7.93 6.84
N ALA A 120 -11.76 6.66 7.22
CA ALA A 120 -10.67 5.92 7.87
C ALA A 120 -9.42 5.78 6.96
N GLN A 121 -9.63 5.51 5.66
CA GLN A 121 -8.54 5.41 4.68
C GLN A 121 -7.82 6.74 4.52
N ARG A 122 -8.58 7.85 4.38
CA ARG A 122 -8.02 9.20 4.29
C ARG A 122 -7.21 9.55 5.53
N ASN A 123 -7.76 9.32 6.72
CA ASN A 123 -7.07 9.62 7.97
C ASN A 123 -5.76 8.83 8.12
N GLY A 124 -5.75 7.56 7.71
CA GLY A 124 -4.52 6.74 7.66
C GLY A 124 -3.48 7.34 6.72
N ILE A 125 -3.87 7.63 5.47
CA ILE A 125 -2.99 8.24 4.46
C ILE A 125 -2.44 9.59 4.95
N THR A 126 -3.28 10.49 5.49
CA THR A 126 -2.82 11.79 6.02
C THR A 126 -1.81 11.61 7.13
N LYS A 127 -2.07 10.67 8.05
CA LYS A 127 -1.17 10.40 9.16
C LYS A 127 0.20 9.98 8.65
N ASP A 128 0.26 9.15 7.63
CA ASP A 128 1.52 8.66 7.09
C ASP A 128 2.25 9.70 6.25
N LEU A 129 1.54 10.53 5.50
CA LEU A 129 2.11 11.72 4.84
C LEU A 129 2.71 12.68 5.88
N ASN A 130 1.99 12.98 6.97
CA ASN A 130 2.50 13.82 8.04
C ASN A 130 3.69 13.19 8.77
N ASN A 131 3.66 11.88 9.00
CA ASN A 131 4.79 11.16 9.60
C ASN A 131 6.04 11.24 8.71
N LEU A 132 5.89 11.13 7.39
CA LEU A 132 7.00 11.29 6.46
C LEU A 132 7.61 12.70 6.55
N LEU A 133 6.77 13.75 6.53
CA LEU A 133 7.23 15.14 6.58
C LEU A 133 7.85 15.52 7.93
N TYR A 134 7.18 15.17 9.03
CA TYR A 134 7.45 15.74 10.35
C TYR A 134 7.99 14.71 11.36
N GLY A 135 8.13 13.45 10.96
CA GLY A 135 8.53 12.35 11.83
C GLY A 135 7.36 11.72 12.60
N LYS A 136 7.57 10.50 13.12
CA LYS A 136 6.57 9.79 13.93
C LYS A 136 6.68 10.21 15.39
N THR A 137 5.57 10.55 16.04
CA THR A 137 5.56 10.99 17.45
C THR A 137 6.19 9.98 18.43
N LYS A 138 6.11 8.68 18.10
CA LYS A 138 6.61 7.59 18.96
C LYS A 138 8.08 7.22 18.71
N SER A 139 8.71 7.68 17.63
CA SER A 139 10.13 7.46 17.37
C SER A 139 10.81 8.80 17.15
N LYS A 140 11.84 9.12 17.95
CA LYS A 140 12.67 10.33 17.77
C LYS A 140 13.57 10.16 16.53
N PHE A 141 12.95 9.99 15.37
CA PHE A 141 13.62 9.78 14.09
C PHE A 141 13.54 11.08 13.28
N ASN A 142 14.69 11.71 13.04
CA ASN A 142 14.79 12.92 12.23
C ASN A 142 14.73 12.55 10.74
N THR A 143 13.67 12.97 10.05
CA THR A 143 13.43 12.67 8.63
C THR A 143 14.02 13.72 7.68
N THR A 144 14.58 14.83 8.17
CA THR A 144 15.00 15.98 7.34
C THR A 144 16.03 15.60 6.27
N GLU A 145 16.94 14.68 6.59
CA GLU A 145 17.98 14.23 5.67
C GLU A 145 17.56 13.10 4.72
N TYR A 146 16.30 12.66 4.79
CA TYR A 146 15.80 11.51 4.04
C TYR A 146 14.94 11.94 2.86
N PHE A 147 15.15 11.27 1.72
CA PHE A 147 14.13 11.22 0.68
C PHE A 147 12.90 10.49 1.23
N LYS A 148 11.71 11.06 0.99
CA LYS A 148 10.45 10.58 1.56
C LYS A 148 9.59 10.01 0.46
N PHE A 149 9.17 8.76 0.60
CA PHE A 149 8.34 8.10 -0.41
C PHE A 149 7.00 7.69 0.17
N MET A 150 5.94 8.05 -0.54
CA MET A 150 4.62 7.48 -0.34
C MET A 150 4.34 6.53 -1.51
N VAL A 151 4.41 5.24 -1.25
CA VAL A 151 4.27 4.19 -2.26
C VAL A 151 2.84 3.68 -2.23
N PHE A 152 2.18 3.67 -3.38
CA PHE A 152 0.87 3.08 -3.56
C PHE A 152 0.93 1.87 -4.47
N LEU A 153 0.04 0.92 -4.25
CA LEU A 153 -0.25 -0.12 -5.24
C LEU A 153 -0.70 0.52 -6.56
N GLU A 154 -0.08 0.11 -7.65
CA GLU A 154 -0.48 0.44 -9.01
C GLU A 154 -1.86 -0.13 -9.31
N ASN A 155 -2.86 0.74 -9.31
CA ASN A 155 -4.23 0.38 -9.63
C ASN A 155 -5.00 1.63 -10.06
N GLN A 156 -5.81 1.52 -11.11
CA GLN A 156 -6.56 2.66 -11.65
C GLN A 156 -7.48 3.32 -10.61
N SER A 157 -8.18 2.54 -9.79
CA SER A 157 -9.06 3.09 -8.75
C SER A 157 -8.27 3.83 -7.66
N VAL A 158 -7.08 3.32 -7.30
CA VAL A 158 -6.16 3.94 -6.34
C VAL A 158 -5.63 5.26 -6.90
N ARG A 159 -5.20 5.30 -8.16
CA ARG A 159 -4.75 6.53 -8.85
C ARG A 159 -5.83 7.61 -8.84
N VAL A 160 -7.06 7.26 -9.22
CA VAL A 160 -8.19 8.22 -9.22
C VAL A 160 -8.52 8.70 -7.81
N ALA A 161 -8.51 7.80 -6.82
CA ALA A 161 -8.78 8.15 -5.44
C ALA A 161 -7.70 9.06 -4.85
N ASN A 162 -6.43 8.80 -5.14
CA ASN A 162 -5.30 9.67 -4.77
C ASN A 162 -5.42 11.04 -5.43
N GLN A 163 -5.70 11.11 -6.73
CA GLN A 163 -5.87 12.39 -7.42
C GLN A 163 -7.01 13.20 -6.80
N HIS A 164 -8.15 12.56 -6.55
CA HIS A 164 -9.27 13.20 -5.87
C HIS A 164 -8.87 13.70 -4.48
N TYR A 165 -8.14 12.89 -3.72
CA TYR A 165 -7.74 13.22 -2.36
C TYR A 165 -6.73 14.37 -2.28
N ILE A 166 -5.68 14.34 -3.11
CA ILE A 166 -4.66 15.38 -3.19
C ILE A 166 -5.29 16.72 -3.58
N ASN A 167 -6.24 16.71 -4.52
CA ASN A 167 -6.95 17.93 -4.92
C ASN A 167 -7.77 18.58 -3.80
N LEU A 168 -8.12 17.84 -2.75
CA LEU A 168 -8.87 18.36 -1.60
C LEU A 168 -7.97 18.99 -0.52
N SER A 169 -6.66 18.74 -0.54
CA SER A 169 -5.73 19.24 0.47
C SER A 169 -4.62 20.08 -0.15
N LYS A 170 -4.69 21.39 0.06
CA LYS A 170 -3.69 22.34 -0.43
C LYS A 170 -2.30 22.08 0.15
N GLU A 171 -2.22 21.79 1.45
CA GLU A 171 -0.95 21.47 2.13
C GLU A 171 -0.28 20.22 1.54
N LEU A 172 -1.06 19.18 1.21
CA LEU A 172 -0.52 17.98 0.57
C LEU A 172 -0.04 18.29 -0.84
N LYS A 173 -0.79 19.11 -1.59
CA LYS A 173 -0.45 19.48 -2.96
C LYS A 173 0.88 20.22 -3.06
N ASP A 174 1.20 21.07 -2.08
CA ASP A 174 2.44 21.86 -2.09
C ASP A 174 3.68 21.02 -1.72
N ASN A 175 3.48 19.89 -1.01
CA ASN A 175 4.55 19.03 -0.50
C ASN A 175 4.67 17.67 -1.20
N LEU A 176 3.83 17.38 -2.19
CA LEU A 176 3.83 16.11 -2.92
C LEU A 176 4.32 16.28 -4.37
N ILE A 177 5.23 15.40 -4.77
CA ILE A 177 5.69 15.23 -6.15
C ILE A 177 5.19 13.87 -6.64
N ILE A 178 4.29 13.85 -7.63
CA ILE A 178 3.89 12.60 -8.27
C ILE A 178 5.04 12.20 -9.22
N VAL A 179 5.62 11.03 -8.96
CA VAL A 179 6.79 10.54 -9.71
C VAL A 179 6.38 10.09 -11.11
N ASP A 180 7.11 10.60 -12.09
CA ASP A 180 7.12 10.19 -13.49
C ASP A 180 8.57 9.95 -13.98
N GLU A 181 8.72 9.67 -15.27
CA GLU A 181 10.03 9.40 -15.90
C GLU A 181 10.97 10.61 -15.86
N THR A 182 10.42 11.83 -15.84
CA THR A 182 11.17 13.09 -15.86
C THR A 182 11.53 13.60 -14.47
N THR A 183 10.98 12.96 -13.42
CA THR A 183 11.16 13.39 -12.04
C THR A 183 12.62 13.22 -11.59
N SER A 184 13.20 14.35 -11.16
CA SER A 184 14.49 14.44 -10.47
C SER A 184 14.30 14.23 -8.97
N PHE A 185 15.28 13.59 -8.33
CA PHE A 185 15.28 13.30 -6.88
C PHE A 185 16.36 14.13 -6.18
N ASP A 186 16.10 15.43 -6.05
CA ASP A 186 17.03 16.43 -5.51
C ASP A 186 16.50 17.10 -4.23
N ARG A 187 15.21 16.95 -3.94
CA ARG A 187 14.54 17.53 -2.78
C ARG A 187 14.29 16.51 -1.68
N LYS A 188 14.47 16.92 -0.43
CA LYS A 188 14.16 16.14 0.78
C LYS A 188 13.04 16.77 1.62
N ASP A 189 12.61 17.98 1.30
CA ASP A 189 11.53 18.71 1.97
C ASP A 189 10.13 18.33 1.45
N CYS A 190 10.06 17.44 0.46
CA CYS A 190 8.82 16.95 -0.14
C CYS A 190 8.68 15.42 -0.01
N ILE A 191 7.50 14.92 -0.35
CA ILE A 191 7.20 13.50 -0.49
C ILE A 191 7.08 13.14 -1.98
N TYR A 192 7.79 12.11 -2.40
CA TYR A 192 7.65 11.51 -3.72
C TYR A 192 6.55 10.44 -3.67
N LEU A 193 5.45 10.69 -4.37
CA LEU A 193 4.35 9.74 -4.52
C LEU A 193 4.60 8.85 -5.73
N ILE A 194 4.70 7.55 -5.50
CA ILE A 194 4.96 6.57 -6.54
C ILE A 194 3.92 5.45 -6.53
N TYR A 195 3.61 4.94 -7.72
CA TYR A 195 2.77 3.76 -7.89
C TYR A 195 3.62 2.60 -8.36
N ILE A 196 3.50 1.46 -7.67
CA ILE A 196 4.31 0.27 -7.92
C ILE A 196 3.40 -0.94 -8.14
N ASN A 197 3.72 -1.76 -9.12
CA ASN A 197 3.13 -3.08 -9.28
C ASN A 197 4.11 -4.18 -8.83
N PHE A 198 3.61 -5.40 -8.59
CA PHE A 198 4.40 -6.57 -8.18
C PHE A 198 4.15 -7.79 -9.06
#